data_AF-A0A7C3TPG9-F1
#
_entry.id   AF-A0A7C3TPG9-F1
#
_cell.length_a   1.000
_cell.length_b   1.000
_cell.length_c   1.000
_cell.angle_alpha   90.00
_cell.angle_beta   90.00
_cell.angle_gamma   90.00
#
_symmetry.space_group_name_H-M   'P 1'
#
loop_
_entity.id
_entity.type
_entity.pdbx_description
1 polymer ?
#
loop_
_entity_poly.entity_id
_entity_poly.type
_entity_poly.pdbx_seq_one_letter_code
_entity_poly.pdbx_strand_id
1 'polypeptide(L)'
;MKQNKSLRKKFGLYSALNKVPPNLLNHVITHLDDQSIDDICECVYNLIYTDLSLSSKQKRKLQKNLHKHCCIKNLKVISSKGISVSKRRKALQQEGTGLGLIFSTIVPSLAKLFT
;
A
#
# COMPACT_ATOMS: atom_id res chain seq x y z
N MET A 1 2.63 -27.17 10.85
CA MET A 1 2.81 -26.80 9.42
C MET A 1 1.75 -25.82 8.85
N LYS A 2 1.01 -25.02 9.65
CA LYS A 2 -0.06 -24.14 9.15
C LYS A 2 0.38 -22.76 8.60
N GLN A 3 1.58 -22.26 8.95
CA GLN A 3 2.03 -20.91 8.55
C GLN A 3 2.37 -20.76 7.05
N ASN A 4 2.72 -21.84 6.36
CA ASN A 4 3.26 -21.78 4.99
C ASN A 4 2.18 -21.56 3.90
N LYS A 5 0.94 -21.99 4.13
CA LYS A 5 -0.18 -21.85 3.16
C LYS A 5 -0.71 -20.41 3.07
N SER A 6 -0.75 -19.71 4.21
CA SER A 6 -1.15 -18.29 4.32
C SER A 6 -0.14 -17.36 3.63
N LEU A 7 1.16 -17.59 3.86
CA LEU A 7 2.24 -16.85 3.19
C LEU A 7 2.20 -17.03 1.67
N ARG A 8 1.95 -18.25 1.17
CA ARG A 8 1.80 -18.51 -0.27
C ARG A 8 0.60 -17.78 -0.88
N LYS A 9 -0.55 -17.71 -0.20
CA LYS A 9 -1.71 -16.92 -0.67
C LYS A 9 -1.40 -15.41 -0.71
N LYS A 10 -0.75 -14.88 0.34
CA LYS A 10 -0.31 -13.48 0.38
C LYS A 10 0.70 -13.15 -0.73
N PHE A 11 1.60 -14.08 -1.02
CA PHE A 11 2.54 -13.99 -2.14
C PHE A 11 1.85 -14.07 -3.50
N GLY A 12 0.82 -14.91 -3.63
CA GLY A 12 -0.04 -14.99 -4.81
C GLY A 12 -0.73 -13.67 -5.11
N LEU A 13 -1.29 -13.02 -4.09
CA LEU A 13 -1.98 -11.74 -4.22
C LEU A 13 -1.02 -10.58 -4.51
N TYR A 14 0.14 -10.54 -3.84
CA TYR A 14 1.26 -9.66 -4.21
C TYR A 14 1.68 -9.86 -5.68
N SER A 15 1.84 -11.12 -6.11
CA SER A 15 2.25 -11.43 -7.48
C SER A 15 1.18 -11.06 -8.50
N ALA A 16 -0.10 -11.15 -8.14
CA ALA A 16 -1.22 -10.77 -9.00
C ALA A 16 -1.27 -9.25 -9.15
N LEU A 17 -1.19 -8.50 -8.04
CA LEU A 17 -1.19 -7.04 -8.04
C LEU A 17 0.03 -6.45 -8.75
N ASN A 18 1.21 -7.05 -8.63
CA ASN A 18 2.40 -6.61 -9.38
C ASN A 18 2.35 -6.94 -10.87
N LYS A 19 1.49 -7.89 -11.28
CA LYS A 19 1.22 -8.17 -12.70
C LYS A 19 0.15 -7.25 -13.26
N VAL A 20 -0.60 -6.52 -12.41
CA VAL A 20 -1.55 -5.52 -12.87
C VAL A 20 -0.74 -4.35 -13.43
N PRO A 21 -0.95 -3.97 -14.70
CA PRO A 21 -0.19 -2.88 -15.28
C PRO A 21 -0.57 -1.56 -14.60
N PRO A 22 0.39 -0.63 -14.41
CA PRO A 22 0.18 0.59 -13.61
C PRO A 22 -0.98 1.47 -14.09
N ASN A 23 -1.26 1.48 -15.39
CA ASN A 23 -2.39 2.18 -15.99
C ASN A 23 -3.75 1.66 -15.48
N LEU A 24 -3.89 0.34 -15.27
CA LEU A 24 -5.12 -0.24 -14.75
C LEU A 24 -5.30 0.09 -13.26
N LEU A 25 -4.22 0.05 -12.47
CA LEU A 25 -4.27 0.50 -11.07
C LEU A 25 -4.62 1.99 -10.96
N ASN A 26 -4.07 2.81 -11.84
CA ASN A 26 -4.40 4.23 -11.92
C ASN A 26 -5.88 4.45 -12.32
N HIS A 27 -6.40 3.64 -13.26
CA HIS A 27 -7.81 3.65 -13.62
C HIS A 27 -8.71 3.29 -12.43
N VAL A 28 -8.35 2.26 -11.64
CA VAL A 28 -9.05 1.92 -10.40
C VAL A 28 -9.07 3.12 -9.44
N ILE A 29 -7.92 3.72 -9.14
CA ILE A 29 -7.83 4.89 -8.24
C ILE A 29 -8.69 6.07 -8.72
N THR A 30 -8.82 6.24 -10.04
CA THR A 30 -9.66 7.29 -10.62
C THR A 30 -11.14 7.10 -10.29
N HIS A 31 -11.60 5.85 -10.21
CA HIS A 31 -13.01 5.50 -9.95
C HIS A 31 -13.35 5.25 -8.48
N LEU A 32 -12.37 5.27 -7.58
CA LEU A 32 -12.65 5.18 -6.14
C LEU A 32 -13.32 6.45 -5.63
N ASP A 33 -14.21 6.30 -4.64
CA ASP A 33 -14.74 7.44 -3.90
C ASP A 33 -13.69 8.01 -2.93
N ASP A 34 -13.96 9.18 -2.37
CA ASP A 34 -13.01 9.86 -1.48
C ASP A 34 -12.75 9.06 -0.20
N GLN A 35 -13.76 8.36 0.32
CA GLN A 35 -13.60 7.50 1.50
C GLN A 35 -12.62 6.35 1.23
N SER A 36 -12.74 5.67 0.08
CA SER A 36 -11.81 4.60 -0.29
C SER A 36 -10.38 5.10 -0.44
N ILE A 37 -10.19 6.32 -0.97
CA ILE A 37 -8.87 6.95 -1.04
C ILE A 37 -8.33 7.24 0.37
N ASP A 38 -9.17 7.75 1.26
CA ASP A 38 -8.81 7.98 2.66
C ASP A 38 -8.36 6.70 3.35
N ASP A 39 -9.13 5.62 3.21
CA ASP A 39 -8.83 4.32 3.80
C ASP A 39 -7.48 3.76 3.30
N ILE A 40 -7.21 3.87 1.99
CA ILE A 40 -5.92 3.47 1.41
C ILE A 40 -4.78 4.30 2.02
N CYS A 41 -4.94 5.62 2.07
CA CYS A 41 -3.94 6.53 2.63
C CYS A 41 -3.68 6.28 4.12
N GLU A 42 -4.72 6.01 4.90
CA GLU A 42 -4.58 5.64 6.30
C GLU A 42 -3.88 4.30 6.46
N CYS A 43 -4.16 3.32 5.60
CA CYS A 43 -3.41 2.07 5.59
C CYS A 43 -1.92 2.29 5.31
N VAL A 44 -1.56 3.16 4.36
CA VAL A 44 -0.15 3.54 4.09
C VAL A 44 0.48 4.22 5.30
N TYR A 45 -0.23 5.17 5.93
CA TYR A 45 0.24 5.83 7.14
C TYR A 45 0.52 4.81 8.25
N ASN A 46 -0.43 3.92 8.52
CA ASN A 46 -0.30 2.89 9.54
C ASN A 46 0.87 1.96 9.22
N LEU A 47 1.05 1.59 7.96
CA LEU A 47 2.16 0.76 7.50
C LEU A 47 3.54 1.39 7.78
N ILE A 48 3.67 2.70 7.56
CA ILE A 48 4.95 3.41 7.69
C ILE A 48 5.23 3.79 9.16
N TYR A 49 4.23 4.34 9.83
CA TYR A 49 4.40 5.06 11.08
C TYR A 49 3.93 4.27 12.30
N THR A 50 2.80 3.55 12.21
CA THR A 50 2.30 2.80 13.36
C THR A 50 3.08 1.50 13.60
N ASP A 51 2.94 0.97 14.82
CA ASP A 51 3.49 -0.32 15.20
C ASP A 51 2.50 -1.42 14.78
N LEU A 52 2.35 -1.62 13.46
CA LEU A 52 1.94 -2.93 12.97
C LEU A 52 2.97 -3.88 13.53
N SER A 53 2.58 -4.87 14.35
CA SER A 53 3.42 -5.79 15.13
C SER A 53 4.57 -6.46 14.33
N LEU A 54 5.51 -5.65 13.88
CA LEU A 54 6.57 -5.91 12.94
C LEU A 54 7.85 -5.62 13.70
N SER A 55 8.75 -6.59 13.75
CA SER A 55 10.07 -6.36 14.32
C SER A 55 10.76 -5.18 13.63
N SER A 56 11.67 -4.50 14.34
CA SER A 56 12.46 -3.38 13.80
C SER A 56 13.17 -3.73 12.50
N LYS A 57 13.61 -5.00 12.35
CA LYS A 57 14.21 -5.53 11.12
C LYS A 57 13.21 -5.61 9.95
N GLN A 58 11.99 -6.06 10.21
CA GLN A 58 10.92 -6.10 9.21
C GLN A 58 10.49 -4.69 8.81
N LYS A 59 10.33 -3.77 9.77
CA LYS A 59 10.00 -2.36 9.51
C LYS A 59 11.07 -1.68 8.65
N ARG A 60 12.36 -1.88 8.97
CA ARG A 60 13.48 -1.34 8.18
C ARG A 60 13.52 -1.92 6.76
N LYS A 61 13.25 -3.23 6.60
CA LYS A 61 13.18 -3.86 5.27
C LYS A 61 12.02 -3.31 4.44
N LEU A 62 10.87 -3.11 5.08
CA LEU A 62 9.68 -2.53 4.45
C LEU A 62 9.93 -1.10 3.98
N GLN A 63 10.45 -0.24 4.85
CA GLN A 63 10.82 1.14 4.50
C GLN A 63 11.84 1.18 3.36
N LYS A 64 12.86 0.30 3.39
CA LYS A 64 13.84 0.21 2.30
C LYS A 64 13.20 -0.18 0.97
N ASN A 65 12.25 -1.12 0.98
CA ASN A 65 11.53 -1.51 -0.23
C ASN A 65 10.60 -0.40 -0.73
N LEU A 66 9.86 0.26 0.16
CA LEU A 66 9.01 1.40 -0.20
C LEU A 66 9.85 2.53 -0.82
N HIS A 67 10.97 2.91 -0.20
CA HIS A 67 11.85 3.95 -0.76
C HIS A 67 12.54 3.55 -2.09
N LYS A 68 12.67 2.25 -2.37
CA LYS A 68 13.24 1.75 -3.63
C LYS A 68 12.24 1.81 -4.78
N HIS A 69 10.96 1.60 -4.49
CA HIS A 69 9.92 1.40 -5.51
C HIS A 69 8.90 2.53 -5.59
N CYS A 70 8.85 3.40 -4.58
CA CYS A 70 7.92 4.53 -4.51
C CYS A 70 8.68 5.84 -4.39
N CYS A 71 8.08 6.92 -4.91
CA CYS A 71 8.62 8.26 -4.78
C CYS A 71 8.46 8.76 -3.34
N ILE A 72 9.56 9.12 -2.67
CA ILE A 72 9.54 9.58 -1.26
C ILE A 72 8.61 10.80 -1.07
N LYS A 73 8.57 11.72 -2.05
CA LYS A 73 7.69 12.90 -1.99
C LYS A 73 6.22 12.47 -2.01
N ASN A 74 5.86 11.54 -2.88
CA ASN A 74 4.50 11.04 -3.01
C ASN A 74 4.11 10.22 -1.78
N LEU A 75 4.96 9.33 -1.28
CA LEU A 75 4.73 8.60 -0.02
C LEU A 75 4.45 9.53 1.17
N LYS A 76 5.20 10.64 1.31
CA LYS A 76 4.93 11.65 2.33
C LYS A 76 3.56 12.31 2.15
N VAL A 77 3.16 12.58 0.91
CA VAL A 77 1.85 13.15 0.61
C VAL A 77 0.73 12.15 0.94
N ILE A 78 0.85 10.92 0.46
CA ILE A 78 -0.12 9.82 0.62
C ILE A 78 -0.36 9.53 2.10
N SER A 79 0.70 9.49 2.91
CA SER A 79 0.62 9.19 4.35
C SER A 79 0.27 10.39 5.23
N SER A 80 0.17 11.62 4.70
CA SER A 80 -0.10 12.79 5.52
C SER A 80 -1.60 13.01 5.73
N LYS A 81 -2.05 12.89 6.99
CA LYS A 81 -3.44 13.15 7.39
C LYS A 81 -3.89 14.60 7.17
N GLY A 82 -2.97 15.55 7.10
CA GLY A 82 -3.28 16.97 6.89
C GLY A 82 -3.44 17.39 5.43
N ILE A 83 -3.27 16.47 4.47
CA ILE A 83 -3.41 16.78 3.05
C ILE A 83 -4.79 16.36 2.55
N SER A 84 -5.40 17.18 1.68
CA SER A 84 -6.70 16.88 1.08
C SER A 84 -6.71 15.58 0.28
N VAL A 85 -7.87 14.91 0.27
CA VAL A 85 -8.09 13.64 -0.45
C VAL A 85 -7.71 13.76 -1.92
N SER A 86 -8.10 14.85 -2.58
CA SER A 86 -7.75 15.12 -3.98
C SER A 86 -6.23 15.14 -4.24
N LYS A 87 -5.45 15.77 -3.36
CA LYS A 87 -3.98 15.80 -3.48
C LYS A 87 -3.37 14.43 -3.21
N ARG A 88 -3.90 13.69 -2.24
CA ARG A 88 -3.48 12.31 -1.95
C ARG A 88 -3.80 11.34 -3.09
N ARG A 89 -4.99 11.47 -3.71
CA ARG A 89 -5.39 10.75 -4.92
C ARG A 89 -4.39 10.98 -6.04
N LYS A 90 -4.06 12.24 -6.35
CA LYS A 90 -3.04 12.56 -7.37
C LYS A 90 -1.68 11.95 -7.06
N ALA A 91 -1.25 12.00 -5.81
CA ALA A 91 0.02 11.39 -5.40
C ALA A 91 0.02 9.86 -5.57
N LEU A 92 -1.08 9.18 -5.25
CA LEU A 92 -1.26 7.74 -5.52
C LEU A 92 -1.16 7.47 -7.03
N GLN A 93 -1.89 8.21 -7.87
CA GLN A 93 -1.86 8.04 -9.32
C GLN A 93 -0.46 8.21 -9.93
N GLN A 94 0.37 9.07 -9.32
CA GLN A 94 1.74 9.36 -9.76
C GLN A 94 2.79 8.33 -9.30
N GLU A 95 2.46 7.39 -8.42
CA GLU A 95 3.42 6.36 -7.95
C GLU A 95 3.74 5.30 -9.02
N GLY A 96 2.91 5.13 -10.04
CA GLY A 96 3.16 4.20 -11.14
C GLY A 96 3.38 2.76 -10.66
N THR A 97 4.59 2.21 -10.87
CA THR A 97 4.94 0.84 -10.43
C THR A 97 4.98 0.68 -8.90
N GLY A 98 5.12 1.79 -8.16
CA GLY A 98 5.04 1.79 -6.70
C GLY A 98 3.65 1.44 -6.15
N LEU A 99 2.59 1.61 -6.95
CA LEU A 99 1.22 1.29 -6.56
C LEU A 99 1.02 -0.18 -6.23
N GLY A 100 1.59 -1.09 -7.03
CA GLY A 100 1.49 -2.53 -6.78
C GLY A 100 2.09 -2.92 -5.42
N LEU A 101 3.20 -2.27 -5.03
CA LEU A 101 3.82 -2.47 -3.73
C LEU A 101 2.96 -1.90 -2.58
N ILE A 102 2.35 -0.73 -2.78
CA ILE A 102 1.44 -0.12 -1.81
C ILE A 102 0.24 -1.03 -1.58
N PHE A 103 -0.48 -1.43 -2.64
CA PHE A 103 -1.65 -2.31 -2.49
C PHE A 103 -1.28 -3.66 -1.89
N SER A 104 -0.17 -4.25 -2.30
CA SER A 104 0.23 -5.56 -1.80
C SER A 104 0.74 -5.57 -0.35
N THR A 105 1.16 -4.42 0.17
CA THR A 105 1.47 -4.24 1.60
C THR A 105 0.22 -3.94 2.43
N ILE A 106 -0.78 -3.30 1.84
CA ILE A 106 -2.08 -3.01 2.47
C ILE A 106 -2.98 -4.24 2.56
N VAL A 107 -3.10 -5.04 1.49
CA VAL A 107 -4.06 -6.16 1.44
C VAL A 107 -3.90 -7.18 2.59
N PRO A 108 -2.67 -7.60 2.98
CA PRO A 108 -2.50 -8.48 4.14
C PRO A 108 -2.94 -7.86 5.47
N SER A 109 -2.94 -6.53 5.57
CA SER A 109 -3.40 -5.77 6.74
C SER A 109 -4.92 -5.60 6.71
N LEU A 110 -5.51 -5.30 5.55
CA LEU A 110 -6.97 -5.29 5.36
C LEU A 110 -7.60 -6.67 5.61
N ALA A 111 -6.96 -7.74 5.15
CA ALA A 111 -7.48 -9.10 5.36
C ALA A 111 -7.66 -9.45 6.85
N LYS A 112 -6.82 -8.90 7.75
CA LYS A 112 -6.96 -9.09 9.21
C LYS A 112 -8.14 -8.35 9.83
N LEU A 113 -8.76 -7.42 9.12
CA LEU A 113 -9.94 -6.69 9.60
C LEU A 113 -11.24 -7.45 9.29
N PHE A 114 -11.20 -8.37 8.32
CA PHE A 114 -12.35 -9.17 7.87
C PHE A 114 -12.25 -10.67 8.24
N THR A 115 -11.20 -11.07 8.98
CA THR A 115 -11.02 -12.41 9.56
C THR A 115 -10.41 -12.32 10.93
#